data_AF-A0A846QJC7-F1
#
_entry.id   AF-A0A846QJC7-F1
#
_cell.length_a   1.000
_cell.length_b   1.000
_cell.length_c   1.000
_cell.angle_alpha   90.00
_cell.angle_beta   90.00
_cell.angle_gamma   90.00
#
_symmetry.space_group_name_H-M   'P 1'
#
loop_
_entity.id
_entity.type
_entity.pdbx_description
1 polymer ?
#
loop_
_entity_poly.entity_id
_entity_poly.type
_entity_poly.pdbx_seq_one_letter_code
_entity_poly.pdbx_strand_id
1 'polypeptide(L)' 'MILNSQQLTALRQRNDEELRKGQYAKHGYPAHTIRDLLQTVEALKKEKKKWQRLATARGEALDAIRDLAVRNGGDDD' A
#
# COMPACT_ATOMS: atom_id res chain seq x y z
N MET A 1 -2.33 -8.25 16.44
CA MET A 1 -2.02 -6.82 16.64
C MET A 1 -1.51 -6.25 15.33
N ILE A 2 -2.17 -5.23 14.76
CA ILE A 2 -1.72 -4.59 13.51
C ILE A 2 -0.88 -3.37 13.88
N LEU A 3 0.33 -3.25 13.32
CA LEU A 3 1.22 -2.13 13.58
C LEU A 3 0.73 -0.87 12.85
N ASN A 4 0.66 0.26 13.56
CA ASN A 4 0.38 1.56 12.97
C ASN A 4 1.62 2.18 12.31
N SER A 5 1.46 3.33 11.65
CA SER A 5 2.55 4.01 10.92
C SER A 5 3.72 4.41 11.82
N GLN A 6 3.44 4.92 13.03
CA GLN A 6 4.48 5.31 13.98
C GLN A 6 5.28 4.10 14.48
N GLN A 7 4.59 2.98 14.75
CA GLN A 7 5.22 1.73 15.15
C GLN A 7 6.11 1.15 14.04
N LEU A 8 5.69 1.23 12.77
CA LEU A 8 6.52 0.83 11.63
C LEU A 8 7.76 1.71 11.48
N THR A 9 7.64 3.03 11.70
CA THR A 9 8.77 3.96 11.67
C THR A 9 9.77 3.67 12.79
N ALA A 10 9.29 3.46 14.02
CA ALA A 10 10.14 3.12 15.16
C ALA A 10 10.87 1.78 14.93
N LEU A 11 10.19 0.78 14.36
CA LEU A 11 10.81 -0.49 13.97
C LEU A 11 11.90 -0.30 12.91
N ARG A 12 11.65 0.55 11.90
CA ARG A 12 12.65 0.85 10.87
C ARG A 12 13.89 1.50 11.46
N GLN A 13 13.72 2.53 12.29
CA GLN A 13 14.83 3.23 12.94
C GLN A 13 15.68 2.28 13.80
N ARG A 14 15.02 1.48 14.64
CA ARG A 14 15.70 0.47 15.46
C ARG A 14 16.40 -0.58 14.60
N ASN A 15 15.79 -1.02 13.50
CA ASN A 15 16.39 -2.00 12.60
C ASN A 15 17.64 -1.44 11.90
N ASP A 16 17.60 -0.17 11.50
CA ASP A 16 18.75 0.51 10.89
C ASP A 16 19.91 0.65 11.90
N GLU A 17 19.63 0.87 13.18
CA GLU A 17 20.63 0.85 14.25
C GLU A 17 21.24 -0.54 14.45
N GLU A 18 20.44 -1.61 14.43
CA GLU A 18 20.93 -2.98 14.56
C GLU A 18 21.79 -3.39 13.35
N LEU A 19 21.42 -2.97 12.14
CA LEU A 19 22.24 -3.17 10.94
C LEU A 19 23.59 -2.46 11.04
N ARG A 20 23.65 -1.26 11.67
CA ARG A 20 24.91 -0.54 11.90
C ARG A 20 25.82 -1.21 12.93
N LYS A 21 25.25 -1.90 13.92
CA LYS A 21 26.02 -2.58 14.97
C LYS A 21 26.70 -3.86 14.48
N GLY A 22 26.27 -4.44 13.36
CA GLY A 22 26.89 -5.61 12.76
C GLY A 22 27.01 -6.79 13.73
N GLN A 23 28.25 -7.19 14.05
CA GLN A 23 28.54 -8.30 14.96
C GLN A 23 28.12 -8.05 16.43
N TYR A 24 27.85 -6.79 16.80
CA TYR A 24 27.35 -6.41 18.14
C TYR A 24 25.83 -6.26 18.20
N ALA A 25 25.11 -6.71 17.17
CA ALA A 25 23.64 -6.69 17.16
C ALA A 25 23.07 -7.59 18.27
N LYS A 26 21.99 -7.14 18.91
CA LYS A 26 21.32 -7.86 20.02
C LYS A 26 20.65 -9.14 19.52
N HIS A 27 20.51 -10.14 20.40
CA HIS A 27 19.72 -11.35 20.14
C HIS A 27 18.26 -11.01 19.79
N GLY A 28 17.77 -11.56 18.68
CA GLY A 28 16.45 -11.31 18.10
C GLY A 28 16.39 -11.79 16.65
N TYR A 29 15.31 -11.45 15.94
CA TYR A 29 15.20 -11.72 14.51
C TYR A 29 16.29 -10.98 13.72
N PRO A 30 16.87 -11.59 12.66
CA PRO A 30 17.92 -10.94 11.87
C PRO A 30 17.44 -9.60 11.30
N ALA A 31 18.26 -8.57 11.42
CA ALA A 31 17.90 -7.21 10.99
C ALA A 31 17.63 -7.13 9.48
N HIS A 32 18.24 -8.01 8.69
CA HIS A 32 17.93 -8.19 7.27
C HIS A 32 16.50 -8.69 7.05
N THR A 33 16.05 -9.69 7.81
CA THR A 33 14.68 -10.21 7.72
C THR A 33 13.65 -9.13 8.07
N ILE A 34 13.88 -8.36 9.13
CA ILE A 34 12.99 -7.25 9.50
C ILE A 34 12.95 -6.20 8.38
N ARG A 35 14.09 -5.90 7.74
CA ARG A 35 14.16 -4.98 6.60
C ARG A 35 13.32 -5.47 5.43
N ASP A 36 13.42 -6.76 5.08
CA ASP A 36 12.70 -7.36 3.96
C ASP A 36 11.18 -7.35 4.21
N LEU A 37 10.77 -7.61 5.46
CA LEU A 37 9.37 -7.49 5.88
C LEU A 37 8.86 -6.04 5.77
N LEU A 38 9.65 -5.06 6.23
CA LEU A 38 9.30 -3.64 6.10
C LEU A 38 9.18 -3.22 4.63
N GLN A 39 10.05 -3.71 3.76
CA GLN A 39 9.96 -3.47 2.32
C GLN A 39 8.70 -4.09 1.71
N THR A 40 8.35 -5.32 2.13
CA THR A 40 7.12 -6.00 1.70
C THR A 40 5.88 -5.21 2.10
N VAL A 41 5.83 -4.69 3.34
CA VAL A 41 4.73 -3.83 3.81
C VAL A 41 4.59 -2.58 2.94
N GLU A 42 5.70 -1.92 2.60
CA GLU A 42 5.67 -0.75 1.72
C GLU A 42 5.24 -1.07 0.29
N ALA A 43 5.66 -2.23 -0.25
CA ALA A 43 5.20 -2.70 -1.56
C ALA A 43 3.68 -2.93 -1.57
N LEU A 44 3.14 -3.61 -0.55
CA LEU A 44 1.71 -3.85 -0.40
C LEU A 44 0.90 -2.55 -0.26
N LYS A 45 1.42 -1.55 0.48
CA LYS A 45 0.78 -0.23 0.56
C LYS A 45 0.68 0.45 -0.80
N LYS A 46 1.76 0.42 -1.59
CA LYS A 46 1.77 0.98 -2.95
C LYS A 46 0.78 0.27 -3.85
N GLU A 47 0.73 -1.06 -3.78
CA GLU A 47 -0.18 -1.86 -4.57
C GLU A 47 -1.64 -1.58 -4.21
N LYS A 48 -1.98 -1.57 -2.91
CA LYS A 48 -3.31 -1.15 -2.43
C LYS A 48 -3.73 0.19 -3.01
N LYS A 49 -2.84 1.18 -3.00
CA LYS A 49 -3.12 2.52 -3.56
C LYS A 49 -3.37 2.47 -5.07
N LYS A 50 -2.64 1.62 -5.81
CA LYS A 50 -2.88 1.41 -7.25
C LYS A 50 -4.26 0.80 -7.50
N TRP A 51 -4.62 -0.24 -6.75
CA TRP A 51 -5.92 -0.90 -6.85
C TRP A 51 -7.08 0.05 -6.53
N GLN A 52 -6.94 0.89 -5.51
CA GLN A 52 -7.93 1.92 -5.18
C GLN A 52 -8.14 2.91 -6.33
N ARG A 53 -7.04 3.43 -6.91
CA ARG A 53 -7.13 4.34 -8.07
C ARG A 53 -7.77 3.68 -9.28
N LEU A 54 -7.42 2.42 -9.55
CA LEU A 54 -8.00 1.66 -10.65
C LEU A 54 -9.50 1.46 -10.46
N ALA A 55 -9.95 1.14 -9.24
CA ALA A 55 -11.37 1.00 -8.93
C ALA A 55 -12.13 2.32 -9.13
N THR A 56 -11.58 3.44 -8.66
CA THR A 56 -12.17 4.78 -8.89
C THR A 56 -12.29 5.10 -10.38
N ALA A 57 -11.21 4.95 -11.15
CA ALA A 57 -11.21 5.23 -12.58
C ALA A 57 -12.20 4.35 -13.35
N ARG A 58 -12.35 3.08 -12.95
CA ARG A 58 -13.36 2.18 -13.54
C ARG A 58 -14.78 2.60 -13.17
N GLY A 59 -15.01 3.07 -11.95
CA GLY A 59 -16.30 3.63 -11.54
C GLY A 59 -16.68 4.83 -12.39
N GLU A 60 -15.77 5.80 -12.53
CA GLU A 60 -15.98 6.99 -13.37
C GLU A 60 -16.26 6.65 -14.83
N ALA A 61 -15.55 5.67 -15.40
CA ALA A 61 -15.78 5.20 -16.76
C ALA A 61 -17.17 4.55 -16.92
N LEU A 62 -17.60 3.74 -15.95
CA LEU A 62 -18.93 3.12 -15.97
C LEU A 62 -20.04 4.15 -15.82
N ASP A 63 -19.86 5.16 -14.96
CA ASP A 63 -20.81 6.27 -14.83
C ASP A 63 -20.93 7.07 -16.14
N ALA A 64 -19.81 7.36 -16.81
CA ALA A 64 -19.83 8.03 -18.11
C ALA A 64 -20.57 7.21 -19.19
N ILE A 65 -20.36 5.89 -19.22
CA ILE A 65 -21.07 5.00 -20.15
C ILE A 65 -22.58 5.00 -19.85
N ARG A 66 -22.97 4.92 -18.57
CA ARG A 66 -24.38 5.00 -18.16
C ARG A 66 -25.00 6.31 -18.63
N ASP A 67 -24.33 7.44 -18.40
CA ASP A 67 -24.86 8.75 -18.75
C ASP A 67 -25.03 8.91 -20.27
N LEU A 68 -24.12 8.36 -21.08
CA LEU A 68 -24.27 8.29 -22.54
C LEU A 68 -25.44 7.39 -22.97
N ALA A 69 -25.59 6.22 -22.34
CA ALA A 69 -26.68 5.31 -22.64
C ALA A 69 -28.05 5.92 -22.30
N VAL A 70 -28.16 6.63 -21.17
CA VAL A 70 -29.38 7.35 -20.78
C VAL A 70 -29.69 8.48 -21.76
N ARG A 71 -28.68 9.24 -22.22
CA ARG A 71 -28.89 10.32 -23.21
C ARG A 71 -29.34 9.78 -24.57
N ASN A 72 -28.77 8.68 -25.03
CA ASN A 72 -29.10 8.11 -26.34
C ASN A 72 -30.40 7.29 -26.34
N GLY A 73 -30.86 6.81 -25.17
CA GLY A 73 -32.14 6.08 -25.03
C GLY A 73 -33.35 6.97 -24.73
N GLY A 74 -33.18 8.30 -24.72
CA GLY A 74 -34.24 9.27 -24.43
C GLY A 74 -34.78 10.03 -25.65
N ASP A 75 -34.39 9.66 -26.87
CA ASP A 75 -34.83 10.27 -28.14
C ASP A 75 -35.93 9.45 -28.87
N ASP A 76 -36.56 8.48 -28.20
CA ASP A 76 -37.58 7.58 -28.76
C ASP A 76 -39.03 7.84 -28.27
N ASP A 77 -39.33 9.04 -27.74
CA ASP A 77 -40.72 9.51 -27.47
C ASP A 77 -40.97 10.95 -27.95
#